data_AF-A0A9X8ZZ79-F1
#
_entry.id   AF-A0A9X8ZZ79-F1
#
_cell.length_a   1.000
_cell.length_b   1.000
_cell.length_c   1.000
_cell.angle_alpha   90.00
_cell.angle_beta   90.00
_cell.angle_gamma   90.00
#
_symmetry.space_group_name_H-M   'P 1'
#
loop_
_entity.id
_entity.type
_entity.pdbx_description
1 polymer ?
#
loop_
_entity_poly.entity_id
_entity_poly.type
_entity_poly.pdbx_seq_one_letter_code
_entity_poly.pdbx_strand_id
1 'polypeptide(L)'
;MTNEALFTNVVRAESSKLTDRGIEDFKKKLDEQVPKWQENYEVPGVAIGIVHEGRIAYTLNYGYVDKKTKKALSDDTVFQAGS
;
A
#
# COMPACT_ATOMS: atom_id res chain seq x y z
N MET A 1 -36.79 16.57 -14.28
CA MET A 1 -35.65 16.36 -13.37
C MET A 1 -34.65 15.50 -14.14
N THR A 2 -33.57 16.11 -14.63
CA THR A 2 -32.82 15.67 -15.81
C THR A 2 -31.71 14.67 -15.49
N ASN A 3 -31.50 13.76 -16.45
CA ASN A 3 -30.62 12.61 -16.43
C ASN A 3 -29.12 12.92 -16.19
N GLU A 4 -28.70 14.19 -16.25
CA GLU A 4 -27.29 14.60 -16.13
C GLU A 4 -26.67 14.33 -14.75
N ALA A 5 -27.45 14.51 -13.68
CA ALA A 5 -27.01 14.17 -12.33
C ALA A 5 -26.82 12.65 -12.16
N LEU A 6 -27.69 11.84 -12.79
CA LEU A 6 -27.56 10.38 -12.80
C LEU A 6 -26.32 9.94 -13.59
N PHE A 7 -26.11 10.50 -14.79
CA PHE A 7 -24.92 10.20 -15.60
C PHE A 7 -23.61 10.58 -14.90
N THR A 8 -23.54 11.76 -14.28
CA THR A 8 -22.34 12.22 -13.57
C THR A 8 -22.00 11.29 -12.40
N ASN A 9 -23.00 10.86 -11.63
CA ASN A 9 -22.79 9.95 -10.50
C ASN A 9 -22.32 8.56 -10.95
N VAL A 10 -22.86 8.04 -12.06
CA VAL A 10 -22.42 6.75 -12.64
C VAL A 10 -20.97 6.83 -13.10
N VAL A 11 -20.58 7.87 -13.85
CA VAL A 11 -19.19 8.05 -14.31
C VAL A 11 -18.21 8.17 -13.13
N ARG A 12 -18.58 8.89 -12.07
CA ARG A 12 -17.74 9.02 -10.87
C ARG A 12 -17.58 7.70 -10.12
N ALA A 13 -18.64 6.91 -9.99
CA ALA A 13 -18.60 5.60 -9.32
C ALA A 13 -17.81 4.55 -10.12
N GLU A 14 -17.86 4.59 -11.45
CA GLU A 14 -17.03 3.72 -12.29
C GLU A 14 -15.55 4.11 -12.23
N SER A 15 -15.25 5.41 -12.29
CA SER A 15 -13.89 5.93 -12.14
C SER A 15 -13.29 5.54 -10.79
N SER A 16 -14.04 5.68 -9.68
CA SER A 16 -13.55 5.29 -8.35
C SER A 16 -13.30 3.78 -8.24
N LYS A 17 -14.17 2.94 -8.84
CA LYS A 17 -13.95 1.49 -8.88
C LYS A 17 -12.75 1.10 -9.73
N LEU A 18 -12.44 1.85 -10.79
CA LEU A 18 -11.24 1.63 -11.62
C LEU A 18 -9.97 2.01 -10.85
N THR A 19 -9.97 3.14 -10.13
CA THR A 19 -8.84 3.54 -9.27
C THR A 19 -8.65 2.58 -8.11
N ASP A 20 -9.73 2.11 -7.47
CA ASP A 20 -9.69 1.12 -6.39
C ASP A 20 -9.09 -0.23 -6.86
N ARG A 21 -9.43 -0.68 -8.08
CA ARG A 21 -8.79 -1.87 -8.67
C ARG A 21 -7.30 -1.65 -8.97
N GLY A 22 -6.95 -0.48 -9.50
CA GLY A 22 -5.57 -0.16 -9.82
C GLY A 22 -4.66 -0.12 -8.59
N ILE A 23 -5.16 0.43 -7.47
CA ILE A 23 -4.40 0.49 -6.22
C ILE A 23 -4.28 -0.90 -5.56
N GLU A 24 -5.32 -1.73 -5.66
CA GLU A 24 -5.28 -3.12 -5.20
C GLU A 24 -4.26 -3.96 -6.00
N ASP A 25 -4.26 -3.83 -7.33
CA ASP A 25 -3.27 -4.49 -8.20
C ASP A 25 -1.84 -4.03 -7.89
N PHE A 26 -1.65 -2.73 -7.60
CA PHE A 26 -0.37 -2.19 -7.19
C PHE A 26 0.10 -2.76 -5.85
N LYS A 27 -0.79 -2.81 -4.85
CA LYS A 27 -0.51 -3.47 -3.57
C LYS A 27 -0.12 -4.93 -3.79
N LYS A 28 -0.86 -5.68 -4.60
CA LYS A 28 -0.55 -7.09 -4.89
C LYS A 28 0.84 -7.27 -5.49
N LYS A 29 1.24 -6.40 -6.41
CA LYS A 29 2.61 -6.42 -6.96
C LYS A 29 3.67 -6.15 -5.90
N LEU A 30 3.41 -5.25 -4.94
CA LEU A 30 4.32 -5.02 -3.81
C LEU A 30 4.41 -6.26 -2.92
N ASP A 31 3.27 -6.88 -2.58
CA ASP A 31 3.23 -8.12 -1.78
C ASP A 31 4.02 -9.27 -2.43
N GLU A 32 4.06 -9.32 -3.77
CA GLU A 32 4.81 -10.33 -4.52
C GLU A 32 6.32 -10.04 -4.67
N GLN A 33 6.72 -8.76 -4.69
CA GLN A 33 8.09 -8.35 -5.03
C GLN A 33 8.92 -7.97 -3.81
N VAL A 34 8.33 -7.29 -2.82
CA VAL A 34 9.07 -6.81 -1.65
C VAL A 34 9.72 -7.96 -0.88
N PRO A 35 9.03 -9.10 -0.60
CA PRO A 35 9.68 -10.22 0.07
C PRO A 35 10.89 -10.77 -0.69
N LYS A 36 10.84 -10.81 -2.03
CA LYS A 36 11.96 -11.26 -2.87
C LYS A 36 13.15 -10.31 -2.77
N TRP A 37 12.89 -9.00 -2.72
CA TRP A 37 13.95 -8.02 -2.52
C TRP A 37 14.53 -8.07 -1.10
N GLN A 38 13.71 -8.29 -0.08
CA GLN A 38 14.20 -8.48 1.29
C GLN A 38 15.15 -9.67 1.40
N GLU A 39 14.82 -10.77 0.72
CA GLU A 39 15.69 -11.94 0.65
C GLU A 39 16.98 -11.65 -0.13
N ASN A 40 16.86 -11.12 -1.36
CA ASN A 40 18.01 -10.91 -2.26
C ASN A 40 19.02 -9.87 -1.76
N TYR A 41 18.56 -8.86 -1.02
CA TYR A 41 19.40 -7.77 -0.50
C TYR A 41 19.58 -7.84 1.02
N GLU A 42 19.14 -8.92 1.64
CA GLU A 42 19.23 -9.16 3.09
C GLU A 42 18.61 -8.07 3.97
N VAL A 43 17.63 -7.33 3.44
CA VAL A 43 16.93 -6.25 4.15
C VAL A 43 15.95 -6.85 5.16
N PRO A 44 16.13 -6.61 6.48
CA PRO A 44 15.37 -7.30 7.52
C PRO A 44 13.89 -6.93 7.57
N GLY A 45 13.56 -5.68 7.27
CA GLY A 45 12.23 -5.12 7.46
C GLY A 45 11.99 -3.90 6.59
N VAL A 46 10.79 -3.77 6.03
CA VAL A 46 10.39 -2.66 5.15
C VAL A 46 8.96 -2.24 5.49
N ALA A 47 8.75 -0.95 5.76
CA ALA A 47 7.42 -0.35 5.84
C ALA A 47 7.16 0.52 4.61
N ILE A 48 5.97 0.40 4.01
CA ILE A 48 5.54 1.19 2.85
C ILE A 48 4.18 1.81 3.16
N GLY A 49 4.13 3.15 3.15
CA GLY A 49 2.87 3.90 3.15
C GLY A 49 2.47 4.27 1.72
N ILE A 50 1.22 3.98 1.35
CA ILE A 50 0.67 4.29 0.03
C ILE A 50 -0.43 5.34 0.20
N VAL A 51 -0.22 6.52 -0.37
CA VAL A 51 -1.22 7.60 -0.42
C VAL A 51 -1.83 7.64 -1.82
N HIS A 52 -3.15 7.56 -1.88
CA HIS A 52 -3.91 7.65 -3.13
C HIS A 52 -5.15 8.52 -2.92
N GLU A 53 -5.43 9.43 -3.84
CA GLU A 53 -6.53 10.42 -3.72
C GLU A 53 -6.53 11.19 -2.39
N GLY A 54 -5.34 11.56 -1.90
CA GLY A 54 -5.17 12.35 -0.68
C GLY A 54 -5.44 11.60 0.63
N ARG A 55 -5.70 10.29 0.58
CA ARG A 55 -5.88 9.41 1.74
C ARG A 55 -4.84 8.30 1.77
N ILE A 56 -4.53 7.80 2.96
CA ILE A 56 -3.74 6.57 3.10
C ILE A 56 -4.61 5.44 2.57
N ALA A 57 -4.17 4.83 1.47
CA ALA A 57 -4.83 3.66 0.89
C ALA A 57 -4.37 2.38 1.59
N TYR A 58 -3.06 2.27 1.85
CA TYR A 58 -2.47 1.13 2.55
C TYR A 58 -1.25 1.51 3.38
N THR A 59 -1.06 0.77 4.45
CA THR A 59 0.20 0.67 5.20
C THR A 59 0.63 -0.80 5.12
N LEU A 60 1.82 -1.06 4.60
CA LEU A 60 2.32 -2.40 4.34
C LEU A 60 3.61 -2.61 5.13
N ASN A 61 3.68 -3.70 5.88
CA ASN A 61 4.79 -4.03 6.75
C ASN A 61 5.31 -5.42 6.39
N TYR A 62 6.57 -5.52 5.98
CA TYR A 62 7.19 -6.77 5.59
C TYR A 62 8.42 -7.06 6.45
N GLY A 63 8.55 -8.30 6.91
CA GLY A 63 9.71 -8.76 7.68
C GLY A 63 9.67 -8.37 9.16
N TYR A 64 10.85 -8.05 9.71
CA TYR A 64 11.08 -7.97 11.15
C TYR A 64 11.82 -6.69 11.53
N VAL A 65 11.47 -6.13 12.69
CA VAL A 65 12.28 -5.10 13.37
C VAL A 65 13.56 -5.71 13.94
N ASP A 66 13.48 -6.98 14.35
CA ASP A 66 14.62 -7.74 14.87
C ASP A 66 14.59 -9.19 14.37
N LYS A 67 15.59 -9.56 13.58
CA LYS A 67 15.74 -10.92 13.01
C LYS A 67 16.04 -11.98 14.06
N LYS A 68 16.66 -11.64 15.19
CA LYS A 68 17.05 -12.57 16.26
C LYS A 68 15.83 -12.97 17.10
N THR A 69 15.07 -11.98 17.54
CA THR A 69 13.84 -12.21 18.32
C THR A 69 12.62 -12.52 17.46
N LYS A 70 12.75 -12.39 16.13
CA LYS A 70 11.65 -12.52 15.16
C LYS A 70 10.50 -11.57 15.46
N LYS A 71 10.80 -10.39 16.04
CA LYS A 71 9.80 -9.35 16.28
C LYS A 71 9.35 -8.77 14.95
N ALA A 72 8.08 -9.01 14.61
CA ALA A 72 7.48 -8.54 13.37
C ALA A 72 7.47 -7.01 13.29
N LEU A 73 7.56 -6.50 12.07
CA LEU A 73 7.34 -5.11 11.76
C LEU A 73 5.83 -4.78 11.86
N SER A 74 5.50 -3.64 12.46
CA SER A 74 4.12 -3.14 12.61
C SER A 74 4.03 -1.64 12.33
N ASP A 75 2.80 -1.11 12.27
CA ASP A 75 2.53 0.31 12.06
C ASP A 75 3.13 1.22 13.15
N ASP A 76 3.40 0.68 14.35
CA ASP A 76 4.03 1.41 15.46
C ASP A 76 5.57 1.39 15.40
N THR A 77 6.15 0.77 14.37
CA THR A 77 7.60 0.66 14.23
C THR A 77 8.19 2.03 13.88
N VAL A 78 9.05 2.53 14.76
CA VAL A 78 9.79 3.77 14.52
C VAL A 78 11.05 3.46 13.72
N PHE A 79 11.17 4.11 12.55
CA PHE A 79 12.36 4.07 11.72
C PHE A 79 13.21 5.32 11.93
N GLN A 80 14.52 5.18 11.84
CA GLN A 80 15.41 6.32 11.72
C GLN A 80 15.37 6.83 10.29
N ALA A 81 14.83 8.02 10.07
CA ALA A 81 14.94 8.71 8.78
C ALA A 81 16.35 9.29 8.66
N GLY A 82 17.21 8.65 7.85
CA GLY A 82 18.52 9.20 7.46
C GLY A 82 18.38 10.28 6.39
N SER A 83 19.48 10.99 6.09
CA SER A 83 19.58 11.98 5.00
C SER A 83 20.88 11.83 4.23
#